data_AF-A0AAW8RCP8-F1
#
_entry.id   AF-A0AAW8RCP8-F1
#
_cell.length_a   1.000
_cell.length_b   1.000
_cell.length_c   1.000
_cell.angle_alpha   90.00
_cell.angle_beta   90.00
_cell.angle_gamma   90.00
#
_symmetry.space_group_name_H-M   'P 1'
#
loop_
_entity.id
_entity.type
_entity.pdbx_description
1 polymer ?
#
loop_
_entity_poly.entity_id
_entity_poly.type
_entity_poly.pdbx_seq_one_letter_code
_entity_poly.pdbx_strand_id
1 'polypeptide(L)'
;MDKEEQLLKDYQQTRQKLEEQEDTIKEFQRKGQRMAEEAYSELRYLLSDISENNDSLNEVRVELARLEENLQVELNQEKKNIVRQQEEFEQQYRKELRQLKEGD
;
A
#
# COMPACT_ATOMS: atom_id res chain seq x y z
N MET A 1 21.99 -17.67 23.73
CA MET A 1 21.08 -16.58 23.32
C MET A 1 19.99 -16.56 24.36
N ASP A 2 19.82 -15.43 25.02
CA ASP A 2 18.77 -15.26 26.02
C ASP A 2 17.38 -15.29 25.35
N LYS A 3 16.34 -15.76 26.04
CA LYS A 3 14.97 -15.79 25.51
C LYS A 3 14.47 -14.38 25.19
N GLU A 4 14.83 -13.38 26.00
CA GLU A 4 14.51 -11.97 25.74
C GLU A 4 15.21 -11.46 24.47
N GLU A 5 16.47 -11.84 24.25
CA GLU A 5 17.27 -11.45 23.08
C GLU A 5 16.71 -12.06 21.78
N GLN A 6 16.29 -13.33 21.82
CA GLN A 6 15.63 -13.98 20.68
C GLN A 6 14.28 -13.33 20.37
N LEU A 7 13.46 -13.04 21.41
CA LEU A 7 12.17 -12.37 21.25
C LEU A 7 12.31 -10.96 20.63
N LEU A 8 13.29 -10.18 21.10
CA LEU A 8 13.57 -8.85 20.54
C LEU A 8 13.99 -8.94 19.07
N LYS A 9 14.82 -9.91 18.71
CA LYS A 9 15.29 -10.11 17.35
C LYS A 9 14.15 -10.49 16.41
N ASP A 10 13.28 -11.41 16.83
CA ASP A 10 12.11 -11.82 16.04
C ASP A 10 11.13 -10.66 15.87
N TYR A 11 10.96 -9.85 16.91
CA TYR A 11 10.17 -8.62 16.84
C TYR A 11 10.72 -7.65 15.80
N GLN A 12 12.01 -7.31 15.88
CA GLN A 12 12.66 -6.38 14.95
C GLN A 12 12.59 -6.85 13.49
N GLN A 13 12.86 -8.13 13.24
CA GLN A 13 12.81 -8.69 11.88
C GLN A 13 11.42 -8.62 11.27
N THR A 14 10.40 -8.91 12.06
CA THR A 14 9.01 -8.90 11.60
C THR A 14 8.52 -7.47 11.39
N ARG A 15 8.89 -6.55 12.29
CA ARG A 15 8.63 -5.12 12.16
C ARG A 15 9.22 -4.56 10.86
N GLN A 16 10.48 -4.87 10.58
CA GLN A 16 11.15 -4.43 9.37
C GLN A 16 10.44 -4.92 8.10
N LYS A 17 10.01 -6.20 8.06
CA LYS A 17 9.26 -6.74 6.91
C LYS A 17 7.94 -6.01 6.68
N LEU A 18 7.22 -5.66 7.76
CA LEU A 18 5.96 -4.92 7.66
C LEU A 18 6.19 -3.48 7.16
N GLU A 19 7.30 -2.86 7.54
CA GLU A 19 7.69 -1.53 7.04
C GLU A 19 8.06 -1.59 5.54
N GLU A 20 8.82 -2.60 5.11
CA GLU A 20 9.14 -2.84 3.70
C GLU A 20 7.87 -3.06 2.84
N GLN A 21 6.87 -3.77 3.38
CA GLN A 21 5.57 -3.94 2.71
C GLN A 21 4.80 -2.60 2.61
N GLU A 22 4.82 -1.78 3.66
CA GLU A 22 4.18 -0.46 3.63
C GLU A 22 4.84 0.45 2.57
N ASP A 23 6.16 0.42 2.47
CA ASP A 23 6.89 1.19 1.47
C ASP A 23 6.61 0.69 0.05
N THR A 24 6.48 -0.62 -0.15
CA THR A 24 6.05 -1.20 -1.42
C THR A 24 4.66 -0.69 -1.84
N ILE A 25 3.71 -0.59 -0.91
CA ILE A 25 2.38 -0.01 -1.19
C ILE A 25 2.50 1.45 -1.63
N LYS A 26 3.32 2.26 -0.94
CA LYS A 26 3.55 3.66 -1.30
C LYS A 26 4.15 3.79 -2.70
N GLU A 27 5.07 2.90 -3.06
CA GLU A 27 5.65 2.85 -4.40
C GLU A 27 4.61 2.51 -5.46
N PHE A 28 3.76 1.51 -5.22
CA PHE A 28 2.67 1.17 -6.15
C PHE A 28 1.68 2.32 -6.31
N GLN A 29 1.32 3.02 -5.23
CA GLN A 29 0.46 4.20 -5.30
C GLN A 29 1.06 5.29 -6.19
N ARG A 30 2.35 5.63 -5.98
CA ARG A 30 3.06 6.63 -6.80
C ARG A 30 3.21 6.19 -8.26
N LYS A 31 3.43 4.90 -8.50
CA LYS A 31 3.54 4.36 -9.86
C LYS A 31 2.19 4.40 -10.57
N GLY A 32 1.12 3.98 -9.90
CA GLY A 32 -0.24 4.04 -10.43
C GLY A 32 -0.64 5.46 -10.83
N GLN A 33 -0.40 6.43 -9.94
CA GLN A 33 -0.67 7.85 -10.21
C GLN A 33 0.10 8.38 -11.44
N ARG A 34 1.39 8.04 -11.57
CA ARG A 34 2.19 8.45 -12.75
C ARG A 34 1.65 7.84 -14.04
N MET A 35 1.32 6.55 -14.03
CA MET A 35 0.77 5.86 -15.21
C MET A 35 -0.58 6.45 -15.63
N ALA A 36 -1.41 6.82 -14.67
CA ALA A 36 -2.67 7.54 -14.88
C ALA A 36 -2.46 8.90 -15.54
N GLU A 37 -1.57 9.72 -14.99
CA GLU A 37 -1.21 11.04 -15.53
C GLU A 37 -0.64 10.94 -16.96
N GLU A 38 0.22 9.95 -17.21
CA GLU A 38 0.77 9.64 -18.54
C GLU A 38 -0.34 9.26 -19.52
N ALA A 39 -1.22 8.32 -19.14
CA ALA A 39 -2.34 7.89 -19.98
C ALA A 39 -3.30 9.05 -20.31
N TYR A 40 -3.64 9.90 -19.34
CA TYR A 40 -4.45 11.09 -19.58
C TYR A 40 -3.79 12.07 -20.56
N SER A 41 -2.48 12.26 -20.45
CA SER A 41 -1.71 13.13 -21.34
C SER A 41 -1.68 12.58 -22.77
N GLU A 42 -1.41 11.28 -22.94
CA GLU A 42 -1.39 10.61 -24.24
C GLU A 42 -2.75 10.63 -24.92
N LEU A 43 -3.82 10.31 -24.18
CA LEU A 43 -5.19 10.37 -24.71
C LEU A 43 -5.55 11.79 -25.17
N ARG A 44 -5.19 12.80 -24.38
CA ARG A 44 -5.42 14.19 -24.76
C ARG A 44 -4.67 14.58 -26.02
N TYR A 45 -3.43 14.12 -26.18
CA TYR A 45 -2.63 14.37 -27.38
C TYR A 45 -3.23 13.69 -28.61
N LEU A 46 -3.47 12.37 -28.56
CA LEU A 46 -4.01 11.58 -29.67
C LEU A 46 -5.37 12.09 -30.15
N LEU A 47 -6.20 12.57 -29.23
CA LEU A 47 -7.55 13.00 -29.53
C LEU A 47 -7.65 14.52 -29.80
N SER A 48 -6.56 15.28 -29.61
CA SER A 48 -6.52 16.70 -30.00
C SER A 48 -6.60 16.93 -31.52
N ASP A 49 -6.25 15.91 -32.31
CA ASP A 49 -6.35 15.90 -33.77
C ASP A 49 -7.72 15.42 -34.30
N ILE A 50 -8.58 14.86 -33.45
CA ILE A 50 -9.87 14.28 -33.85
C ILE A 50 -10.99 15.20 -33.36
N SER A 51 -11.44 16.12 -34.22
CA SER A 51 -12.43 17.14 -33.86
C SER A 51 -13.87 16.64 -33.73
N GLU A 52 -14.18 15.35 -33.90
CA GLU A 52 -15.55 14.91 -34.18
C GLU A 52 -16.19 13.86 -33.26
N ASN A 53 -15.51 13.25 -32.28
CA ASN A 53 -16.19 12.33 -31.35
C ASN A 53 -15.70 12.45 -29.89
N ASN A 54 -16.28 13.41 -29.16
CA ASN A 54 -16.04 13.62 -27.73
C ASN A 54 -16.56 12.48 -26.83
N ASP A 55 -17.50 11.66 -27.31
CA ASP A 55 -18.15 10.63 -26.49
C ASP A 55 -17.20 9.48 -26.13
N SER A 56 -16.43 8.96 -27.10
CA SER A 56 -15.42 7.92 -26.83
C SER A 56 -14.30 8.41 -25.91
N LEU A 57 -13.95 9.70 -25.98
CA LEU A 57 -12.97 10.31 -25.10
C LEU A 57 -13.49 10.40 -23.66
N ASN A 58 -14.77 10.73 -23.49
CA ASN A 58 -15.42 10.74 -22.18
C ASN A 58 -15.53 9.34 -21.59
N GLU A 59 -15.88 8.32 -22.39
CA GLU A 59 -15.94 6.93 -21.95
C GLU A 59 -14.59 6.44 -21.42
N VAL A 60 -13.51 6.66 -22.17
CA VAL A 60 -12.15 6.26 -21.74
C VAL A 60 -11.73 7.01 -20.47
N ARG A 61 -12.05 8.30 -20.34
CA ARG A 61 -11.75 9.07 -19.12
C ARG A 61 -12.48 8.52 -17.89
N VAL A 62 -13.75 8.16 -18.05
CA VAL A 62 -14.58 7.57 -16.99
C VAL A 62 -14.03 6.21 -16.59
N GLU A 63 -13.64 5.37 -17.56
CA GLU A 63 -13.06 4.07 -17.29
C GLU A 63 -11.70 4.19 -16.56
N LEU A 64 -10.83 5.09 -17.00
CA LEU A 64 -9.53 5.33 -16.37
C LEU A 64 -9.70 5.82 -14.91
N ALA A 65 -10.60 6.79 -14.69
CA ALA A 65 -10.91 7.29 -13.34
C ALA A 65 -11.45 6.17 -12.43
N ARG A 66 -12.28 5.27 -12.97
CA ARG A 66 -12.80 4.13 -12.22
C ARG A 66 -11.69 3.13 -11.84
N LEU A 67 -10.75 2.86 -12.75
CA LEU A 67 -9.61 1.99 -12.49
C LEU A 67 -8.68 2.59 -11.43
N GLU A 68 -8.44 3.90 -11.47
CA GLU A 68 -7.69 4.62 -10.44
C GLU A 68 -8.36 4.53 -9.08
N GLU A 69 -9.68 4.75 -9.02
CA GLU A 69 -10.45 4.64 -7.78
C GLU A 69 -10.36 3.22 -7.20
N ASN A 70 -10.56 2.20 -8.03
CA ASN A 70 -10.46 0.81 -7.60
C ASN A 70 -9.07 0.48 -7.05
N LEU A 71 -8.00 0.88 -7.75
CA LEU A 71 -6.63 0.70 -7.28
C LEU A 71 -6.41 1.41 -5.94
N GLN A 72 -6.90 2.64 -5.79
CA GLN A 72 -6.75 3.40 -4.56
C GLN A 72 -7.50 2.76 -3.39
N VAL A 73 -8.68 2.18 -3.63
CA VAL A 73 -9.44 1.41 -2.63
C VAL A 73 -8.67 0.17 -2.20
N GLU A 74 -8.14 -0.61 -3.14
CA GLU A 74 -7.37 -1.82 -2.86
C GLU A 74 -6.10 -1.51 -2.05
N LEU A 75 -5.31 -0.50 -2.47
CA LEU A 75 -4.11 -0.08 -1.76
C LEU A 75 -4.41 0.42 -0.35
N ASN A 76 -5.51 1.17 -0.18
CA ASN A 76 -5.95 1.63 1.14
C ASN A 76 -6.38 0.48 2.06
N GLN A 77 -7.05 -0.54 1.50
CA GLN A 77 -7.44 -1.72 2.26
C GLN A 77 -6.21 -2.50 2.71
N GLU A 78 -5.23 -2.70 1.83
CA GLU A 78 -4.01 -3.41 2.17
C GLU A 78 -3.15 -2.65 3.19
N LYS A 79 -3.05 -1.32 3.05
CA LYS A 79 -2.39 -0.48 4.05
C LYS A 79 -3.02 -0.63 5.43
N LYS A 80 -4.36 -0.66 5.52
CA LYS A 80 -5.07 -0.89 6.79
C LYS A 80 -4.75 -2.27 7.37
N ASN A 81 -4.66 -3.30 6.54
CA ASN A 81 -4.30 -4.65 6.98
C ASN A 81 -2.90 -4.68 7.60
N ILE A 82 -1.91 -4.05 6.96
CA ILE A 82 -0.53 -3.97 7.48
C ILE A 82 -0.47 -3.22 8.81
N VAL A 83 -1.15 -2.08 8.92
CA VAL A 83 -1.19 -1.30 10.18
C VAL A 83 -1.77 -2.16 11.31
N ARG A 84 -2.87 -2.87 11.04
CA ARG A 84 -3.47 -3.78 12.04
C ARG A 84 -2.49 -4.88 12.44
N GLN A 85 -1.80 -5.51 11.48
CA GLN A 85 -0.79 -6.54 11.77
C GLN A 85 0.37 -6.00 12.62
N GLN A 86 0.84 -4.79 12.32
CA GLN A 86 1.86 -4.11 13.11
C GLN A 86 1.41 -3.90 14.57
N GLU A 87 0.16 -3.47 14.79
CA GLU A 87 -0.41 -3.26 16.13
C GLU A 87 -0.59 -4.59 16.88
N GLU A 88 -1.13 -5.62 16.23
CA GLU A 88 -1.30 -6.96 16.80
C GLU A 88 0.05 -7.54 17.24
N PHE A 89 1.06 -7.40 16.39
CA PHE A 89 2.39 -7.92 16.64
C PHE A 89 3.11 -7.17 17.79
N GLU A 90 2.99 -5.85 17.85
CA GLU A 90 3.50 -5.04 18.97
C GLU A 90 2.83 -5.42 20.30
N GLN A 91 1.51 -5.65 20.29
CA GLN A 91 0.79 -6.09 21.48
C GLN A 91 1.25 -7.47 21.94
N GLN A 92 1.45 -8.40 21.00
CA GLN A 92 1.94 -9.74 21.29
C GLN A 92 3.35 -9.71 21.89
N TYR A 93 4.28 -8.98 21.27
CA TYR A 93 5.63 -8.78 21.79
C TYR A 93 5.63 -8.23 23.22
N ARG A 94 4.84 -7.17 23.50
CA ARG A 94 4.71 -6.59 24.85
C ARG A 94 4.10 -7.56 25.87
N LYS A 95 3.24 -8.48 25.43
CA LYS A 95 2.66 -9.49 26.31
C LYS A 95 3.70 -10.55 26.65
N GLU A 96 4.39 -11.10 25.66
CA GLU A 96 5.43 -12.12 25.84
C GLU A 96 6.59 -11.59 26.68
N LEU A 97 7.01 -10.33 26.45
CA LEU A 97 8.05 -9.68 27.24
C LEU A 97 7.66 -9.54 28.73
N ARG A 98 6.40 -9.19 29.02
CA ARG A 98 5.91 -9.13 30.40
C ARG A 98 5.90 -10.50 31.06
N GLN A 99 5.45 -11.52 30.34
CA GLN A 99 5.41 -12.90 30.86
C GLN A 99 6.81 -13.44 31.15
N LEU A 100 7.82 -13.10 30.34
CA LEU A 100 9.20 -13.45 30.62
C LEU A 100 9.70 -12.74 31.89
N LYS A 101 9.40 -11.44 32.06
CA LYS A 101 9.82 -10.64 33.22
C LYS A 101 9.09 -10.98 34.53
N GLU A 102 7.89 -11.54 34.45
CA GLU A 102 7.11 -12.00 35.61
C GLU A 102 7.40 -13.47 35.97
N GLY A 103 8.07 -14.21 35.07
CA GLY A 103 8.40 -15.64 35.24
C GLY A 103 9.85 -15.93 35.66
N ASP A 104 10.72 -14.92 35.63
CA ASP A 104 12.07 -14.91 36.21
C ASP A 104 12.07 -14.33 37.64
#